data_AF-A0A932ATK3-F1
#
_entry.id   AF-A0A932ATK3-F1
#
_cell.length_a   1.000
_cell.length_b   1.000
_cell.length_c   1.000
_cell.angle_alpha   90.00
_cell.angle_beta   90.00
_cell.angle_gamma   90.00
#
_symmetry.space_group_name_H-M   'P 1'
#
loop_
_entity.id
_entity.type
_entity.pdbx_description
1 polymer ?
#
loop_
_entity_poly.entity_id
_entity_poly.type
_entity_poly.pdbx_seq_one_letter_code
_entity_poly.pdbx_strand_id
1 'polypeptide(L)' 'MDTIIIEEPRSPPRRLACRDWSPSRALFNGAPNIERADKLVQIIAKQKGLSHPVIDANVALVDELLDKNREKAAA' A
#
# COMPACT_ATOMS: atom_id res chain seq x y z
N MET A 1 28.78 -16.21 39.45
CA MET A 1 28.86 -16.57 38.02
C MET A 1 27.44 -16.49 37.54
N ASP A 2 27.02 -15.27 37.22
CA ASP A 2 25.61 -14.98 36.99
C ASP A 2 25.44 -14.88 35.49
N THR A 3 24.89 -15.94 34.92
CA THR A 3 24.61 -16.07 33.50
C THR A 3 23.59 -15.01 33.12
N ILE A 4 24.04 -13.95 32.45
CA ILE A 4 23.17 -12.97 31.80
C ILE A 4 22.44 -13.70 30.66
N ILE A 5 21.17 -14.02 30.90
CA ILE A 5 20.23 -14.39 29.84
C ILE A 5 19.95 -13.11 29.07
N ILE A 6 20.57 -12.95 27.89
CA ILE A 6 20.21 -11.89 26.95
C ILE A 6 18.91 -12.36 26.28
N GLU A 7 17.76 -11.93 26.77
CA GLU A 7 16.52 -12.05 26.01
C GLU A 7 16.58 -11.10 24.81
N GLU A 8 16.83 -11.66 23.63
CA GLU A 8 16.64 -10.96 22.37
C GLU A 8 15.17 -10.49 22.30
N PRO A 9 14.89 -9.19 22.08
CA PRO A 9 13.51 -8.75 21.93
C PRO A 9 12.98 -9.41 20.66
N ARG A 10 12.02 -10.34 20.82
CA ARG A 10 11.29 -10.93 19.69
C ARG A 10 10.49 -9.84 19.02
N SER A 11 11.14 -9.12 18.11
CA SER A 11 10.49 -8.20 17.20
C SER A 11 9.37 -8.98 16.50
N PRO A 12 8.12 -8.49 16.52
CA PRO A 12 7.03 -9.22 15.86
C PRO A 12 7.41 -9.43 14.39
N PRO A 13 7.00 -10.56 13.77
CA PRO A 13 7.30 -10.79 12.36
C PRO A 13 6.79 -9.58 11.59
N ARG A 14 7.67 -8.89 10.87
CA ARG A 14 7.25 -7.92 9.87
C ARG A 14 6.38 -8.72 8.91
N ARG A 15 5.05 -8.60 9.00
CA ARG A 15 4.13 -9.31 8.12
C ARG A 15 4.48 -8.86 6.71
N LEU A 16 5.24 -9.68 5.99
CA LEU A 16 5.52 -9.44 4.59
C LEU A 16 4.16 -9.54 3.89
N ALA A 17 3.78 -8.48 3.18
CA ALA A 17 2.46 -8.26 2.56
C ALA A 17 2.03 -9.36 1.55
N CYS A 18 2.80 -10.42 1.38
CA CYS A 18 2.60 -11.53 0.46
C CYS A 18 1.35 -12.39 0.72
N ARG A 19 0.53 -12.11 1.74
CA ARG A 19 -0.77 -12.79 1.91
C ARG A 19 -1.91 -12.09 1.17
N ASP A 20 -1.72 -10.82 0.80
CA ASP A 20 -2.65 -10.05 -0.03
C ASP A 20 -2.00 -9.76 -1.40
N TRP A 21 -1.90 -10.77 -2.27
CA TRP A 21 -1.36 -10.64 -3.65
C TRP A 21 -2.15 -9.70 -4.58
N SER A 22 -3.23 -9.10 -4.07
CA SER A 22 -4.07 -8.19 -4.84
C SER A 22 -4.09 -6.82 -4.16
N PRO A 23 -3.63 -5.76 -4.87
CA PRO A 23 -3.57 -4.43 -4.28
C PRO A 23 -4.96 -3.92 -3.88
N SER A 24 -6.01 -4.33 -4.60
CA SER A 24 -7.40 -4.02 -4.21
C SER A 24 -7.77 -4.61 -2.85
N ARG A 25 -7.41 -5.88 -2.58
CA ARG A 25 -7.73 -6.52 -1.29
C ARG A 25 -6.95 -5.87 -0.16
N ALA A 26 -5.66 -5.61 -0.38
CA ALA A 26 -4.82 -4.90 0.58
C ALA A 26 -5.41 -3.51 0.91
N LEU A 27 -5.83 -2.75 -0.11
CA LEU A 27 -6.47 -1.45 0.04
C LEU A 27 -7.74 -1.53 0.90
N PHE A 28 -8.65 -2.44 0.58
CA PHE A 28 -9.90 -2.60 1.35
C PHE A 28 -9.68 -3.17 2.76
N ASN A 29 -8.58 -3.89 2.98
CA ASN A 29 -8.16 -4.35 4.31
C ASN A 29 -7.45 -3.27 5.14
N GLY A 30 -7.31 -2.05 4.63
CA GLY A 30 -6.72 -0.93 5.38
C GLY A 30 -5.22 -0.75 5.19
N ALA A 31 -4.61 -1.37 4.18
CA ALA A 31 -3.19 -1.17 3.91
C ALA A 31 -2.91 0.33 3.60
N PRO A 32 -1.94 0.96 4.30
CA PRO A 32 -1.59 2.37 4.05
C PRO A 32 -0.74 2.57 2.79
N ASN A 33 -0.13 1.50 2.29
CA ASN A 33 0.70 1.47 1.09
C ASN A 33 0.39 0.21 0.27
N ILE A 34 0.30 0.37 -1.05
CA ILE A 34 0.12 -0.70 -2.05
C ILE A 34 0.90 -0.33 -3.32
N GLU A 35 1.16 -1.31 -4.20
CA GLU A 35 1.63 -1.04 -5.57
C GLU A 35 0.56 -0.29 -6.40
N ARG A 36 1.01 0.65 -7.25
CA ARG A 36 0.14 1.58 -8.01
C ARG A 36 0.31 1.44 -9.53
N ALA A 37 -0.04 0.27 -10.04
CA ALA A 37 -0.02 -0.01 -11.48
C ALA A 37 -0.96 0.92 -12.27
N ASP A 38 -2.09 1.31 -11.69
CA ASP A 38 -3.03 2.29 -12.26
C ASP A 38 -2.36 3.64 -12.55
N LYS A 39 -1.55 4.15 -11.61
CA LYS A 39 -0.78 5.39 -11.81
C LYS A 39 0.29 5.25 -12.89
N LEU A 40 0.96 4.10 -12.96
CA LEU A 40 1.94 3.84 -14.03
C LEU A 40 1.26 3.89 -15.41
N VAL A 41 0.11 3.25 -15.57
CA VAL A 41 -0.67 3.31 -16.80
C VAL A 41 -1.10 4.74 -17.12
N GLN A 42 -1.58 5.49 -16.13
CA GLN A 42 -1.98 6.90 -16.31
C GLN A 42 -0.80 7.76 -16.80
N ILE A 43 0.39 7.58 -16.22
CA ILE A 43 1.61 8.33 -16.62
C ILE A 43 2.01 7.95 -18.05
N ILE A 44 2.02 6.66 -18.39
CA ILE A 44 2.35 6.21 -19.75
C ILE A 44 1.34 6.74 -20.78
N ALA A 45 0.05 6.78 -20.43
CA ALA A 45 -0.98 7.38 -21.29
C ALA A 45 -0.70 8.87 -21.53
N LYS A 46 -0.42 9.63 -20.46
CA LYS A 46 -0.05 11.05 -20.55
C LYS A 46 1.20 11.29 -21.40
N GLN A 47 2.23 10.45 -21.24
CA GLN A 47 3.44 10.49 -22.08
C GLN A 47 3.16 10.26 -23.57
N LYS A 48 2.09 9.53 -23.89
CA LYS A 48 1.64 9.29 -25.26
C LYS A 48 0.63 10.34 -25.76
N GLY A 49 0.36 11.40 -24.99
CA GLY A 49 -0.67 12.39 -25.33
C GLY A 49 -2.10 11.85 -25.23
N LEU A 50 -2.30 10.76 -24.49
CA LEU A 50 -3.60 10.12 -24.28
C LEU A 50 -4.14 10.44 -22.88
N SER A 51 -5.46 10.50 -22.77
CA SER A 51 -6.20 10.53 -21.51
C SER A 51 -7.34 9.53 -21.59
N HIS A 52 -7.60 8.86 -20.48
CA HIS A 52 -8.65 7.86 -20.41
C HIS A 52 -9.49 8.10 -19.14
N PRO A 53 -10.73 8.61 -19.26
CA PRO A 53 -11.54 9.04 -18.12
C PRO A 53 -11.72 7.96 -17.04
N VAL A 54 -11.87 6.69 -17.44
CA VAL A 54 -12.00 5.57 -16.48
C VAL A 54 -10.72 5.34 -15.67
N ILE A 55 -9.55 5.50 -16.29
CA ILE A 55 -8.27 5.35 -15.57
C ILE A 55 -8.10 6.51 -14.60
N ASP A 56 -8.41 7.73 -15.04
CA ASP A 56 -8.32 8.93 -14.20
C ASP A 56 -9.25 8.84 -12.99
N ALA A 57 -10.50 8.39 -13.19
CA ALA A 57 -11.46 8.17 -12.11
C ALA A 57 -11.01 7.07 -11.13
N ASN A 58 -10.46 5.97 -11.63
CA ASN A 58 -9.95 4.89 -10.78
C ASN A 58 -8.74 5.33 -9.95
N VAL A 59 -7.81 6.08 -10.55
CA VAL A 59 -6.64 6.63 -9.86
C VAL A 59 -7.07 7.54 -8.72
N ALA A 60 -8.06 8.42 -8.96
CA ALA A 60 -8.61 9.32 -7.95
C ALA A 60 -9.27 8.55 -6.79
N LEU A 61 -10.10 7.55 -7.10
CA LEU A 61 -10.74 6.71 -6.08
C LEU A 61 -9.72 5.99 -5.19
N VAL A 62 -8.67 5.41 -5.79
CA VAL A 62 -7.63 4.70 -5.03
C VAL A 62 -6.80 5.67 -4.18
N ASP A 63 -6.56 6.89 -4.66
CA ASP A 63 -5.90 7.95 -3.87
C ASP A 63 -6.70 8.29 -2.62
N GLU A 64 -8.00 8.56 -2.76
CA GLU A 64 -8.89 8.88 -1.63
C GLU A 64 -8.94 7.76 -0.59
N LEU A 65 -8.96 6.50 -1.02
CA LEU A 65 -8.98 5.35 -0.12
C LEU A 65 -7.64 5.16 0.61
N LEU A 66 -6.52 5.39 -0.06
CA LEU A 66 -5.20 5.31 0.57
C LEU A 66 -5.01 6.40 1.61
N ASP A 67 -5.47 7.62 1.34
CA ASP A 67 -5.36 8.72 2.29
C ASP A 67 -6.16 8.41 3.56
N LYS A 68 -7.38 7.88 3.44
CA LYS A 68 -8.17 7.37 4.58
C LYS A 68 -7.43 6.27 5.36
N ASN A 69 -6.77 5.35 4.66
CA ASN A 69 -6.02 4.28 5.33
C ASN A 69 -4.78 4.82 6.06
N ARG A 70 -4.10 5.84 5.51
CA ARG A 70 -2.95 6.48 6.13
C ARG A 70 -3.33 7.30 7.36
N GLU A 71 -4.44 8.02 7.29
CA GLU A 71 -5.01 8.73 8.44
C GLU A 71 -5.29 7.75 9.59
N LYS A 72 -5.93 6.61 9.29
CA LYS A 72 -6.20 5.56 10.29
C LYS A 72 -4.94 4.90 10.84
N ALA A 73 -3.89 4.75 10.03
CA ALA A 73 -2.63 4.16 10.47
C ALA A 73 -1.79 5.14 11.31
N ALA A 74 -2.06 6.44 11.23
CA ALA A 74 -1.38 7.50 11.98
C ALA A 74 -2.10 7.90 13.28
N ALA A 75 -3.34 7.45 13.49
CA ALA A 75 -4.14 7.64 14.69
C ALA A 75 -3.85 6.57 15.75
#